data_AF-A0AAD9PNN7-F1
#
_entry.id   AF-A0AAD9PNN7-F1
#
_cell.length_a   1.000
_cell.length_b   1.000
_cell.length_c   1.000
_cell.angle_alpha   90.00
_cell.angle_beta   90.00
_cell.angle_gamma   90.00
#
_symmetry.space_group_name_H-M   'P 1'
#
loop_
_entity.id
_entity.type
_entity.pdbx_description
1 polymer ?
#
loop_
_entity_poly.entity_id
_entity_poly.type
_entity_poly.pdbx_seq_one_letter_code
_entity_poly.pdbx_strand_id
1 'polypeptide(L)'
;MFNLIFTWTIFTISASGFRRTVSIPPDGSLVSYLTRKDIYRLRRQKEISQALGNILAKQTLPIGRDIDPQTVEGIGIIETTLSTDCSHAKVGVHVAGDPFQQRQGLSWLLKHTKRLRFLLAQALSHRKNVPTLSFVLHNIMDQAAAAPRARG
;
A
#
# COMPACT_ATOMS: atom_id res chain seq x y z
N MET A 1 25.62 -39.30 -9.24
CA MET A 1 24.22 -38.95 -9.58
C MET A 1 24.13 -37.44 -9.69
N PHE A 2 23.31 -36.96 -10.63
CA PHE A 2 23.50 -35.78 -11.48
C PHE A 2 23.57 -34.40 -10.79
N ASN A 3 24.59 -33.61 -11.17
CA ASN A 3 24.65 -32.16 -11.01
C ASN A 3 23.72 -31.49 -12.03
N LEU A 4 22.69 -30.77 -11.58
CA LEU A 4 21.88 -29.88 -12.43
C LEU A 4 22.51 -28.49 -12.45
N ILE A 5 23.28 -28.23 -13.50
CA ILE A 5 23.77 -26.89 -13.84
C ILE A 5 22.57 -26.13 -14.42
N PHE A 6 21.97 -25.24 -13.64
CA PHE A 6 20.96 -24.29 -14.13
C PHE A 6 21.65 -23.26 -15.04
N THR A 7 21.67 -23.53 -16.34
CA THR A 7 22.12 -22.57 -17.34
C THR A 7 21.07 -21.47 -17.52
N TRP A 8 21.29 -20.31 -16.91
CA TRP A 8 20.53 -19.10 -17.22
C TRP A 8 21.02 -18.56 -18.56
N THR A 9 20.24 -18.74 -19.63
CA THR A 9 20.58 -18.16 -20.94
C THR A 9 20.20 -16.68 -20.95
N ILE A 10 21.15 -15.81 -20.63
CA ILE A 10 20.98 -14.36 -20.69
C ILE A 10 21.21 -13.90 -22.13
N PHE A 11 20.14 -13.67 -22.89
CA PHE A 11 20.25 -12.98 -24.18
C PHE A 11 20.21 -11.46 -23.98
N THR A 12 21.27 -10.79 -24.39
CA THR A 12 21.33 -9.32 -24.44
C THR A 12 21.06 -8.89 -25.87
N ILE A 13 19.83 -8.46 -26.18
CA ILE A 13 19.49 -7.88 -27.47
C ILE A 13 19.63 -6.36 -27.35
N SER A 14 20.71 -5.83 -27.93
CA SER A 14 20.97 -4.39 -28.01
C SER A 14 20.35 -3.83 -29.28
N ALA A 15 19.18 -3.20 -29.14
CA ALA A 15 18.64 -2.29 -30.14
C ALA A 15 18.28 -0.98 -29.41
N SER A 16 19.00 0.10 -29.74
CA SER A 16 18.72 1.49 -29.35
C SER A 16 18.39 1.72 -27.86
N GLY A 17 19.42 1.82 -27.01
CA GLY A 17 19.42 2.62 -25.77
C GLY A 17 18.47 2.23 -24.62
N PHE A 18 17.64 1.20 -24.76
CA PHE A 18 16.67 0.79 -23.75
C PHE A 18 17.03 -0.62 -23.22
N ARG A 19 17.77 -0.68 -22.10
CA ARG A 19 18.08 -1.95 -21.42
C ARG A 19 16.79 -2.57 -20.87
N ARG A 20 16.26 -3.59 -21.55
CA ARG A 20 15.23 -4.49 -21.02
C ARG A 20 15.90 -5.77 -20.56
N THR A 21 15.92 -6.03 -19.28
CA THR A 21 16.10 -7.39 -18.76
C THR A 21 14.77 -8.11 -18.90
N VAL A 22 14.71 -9.13 -19.76
CA VAL A 22 13.55 -10.00 -19.93
C VAL A 22 13.87 -11.32 -19.24
N SER A 23 13.16 -11.63 -18.16
CA SER A 23 13.15 -12.98 -17.56
C SER A 23 11.90 -13.69 -18.05
N ILE A 24 12.07 -14.72 -18.88
CA ILE A 24 10.98 -15.55 -19.39
C ILE A 24 10.93 -16.81 -18.50
N PRO A 25 9.88 -17.02 -17.70
CA PRO A 25 9.66 -18.30 -17.03
C PRO A 25 9.28 -19.40 -18.04
N PRO A 26 9.56 -20.68 -17.74
CA PRO A 26 9.42 -21.79 -18.69
C PRO A 26 7.98 -22.20 -19.03
N ASP A 27 6.98 -21.58 -18.42
CA ASP A 27 5.56 -21.98 -18.47
C ASP A 27 4.72 -21.18 -19.50
N GLY A 28 5.31 -20.18 -20.17
CA GLY A 28 4.60 -19.40 -21.20
C GLY A 28 3.48 -18.50 -20.65
N SER A 29 3.39 -18.31 -19.33
CA SER A 29 2.45 -17.37 -18.74
C SER A 29 2.90 -15.93 -19.05
N LEU A 30 1.96 -15.08 -19.47
CA LEU A 30 2.21 -13.66 -19.71
C LEU A 30 2.63 -13.01 -18.39
N VAL A 31 3.94 -12.89 -18.15
CA VAL A 31 4.49 -12.00 -17.14
C VAL A 31 3.97 -10.62 -17.46
N SER A 32 2.96 -10.14 -16.71
CA SER A 32 2.40 -8.82 -16.91
C SER A 32 3.53 -7.80 -16.71
N TYR A 33 4.04 -7.23 -17.79
CA TYR A 33 5.10 -6.24 -17.74
C TYR A 33 4.60 -5.04 -16.96
N LEU A 34 5.16 -4.80 -15.76
CA LEU A 34 4.89 -3.59 -15.01
C LEU A 34 5.37 -2.40 -15.83
N THR A 35 4.44 -1.53 -16.23
CA THR A 35 4.81 -0.34 -16.98
C THR A 35 5.61 0.61 -16.08
N ARG A 36 6.35 1.55 -16.68
CA ARG A 36 7.04 2.61 -15.91
C ARG A 36 6.07 3.37 -14.98
N LYS A 37 4.82 3.53 -15.40
CA LYS A 37 3.76 4.15 -14.60
C LYS A 37 3.40 3.29 -13.39
N ASP A 38 3.30 1.97 -13.56
CA ASP A 38 3.00 1.05 -12.46
C ASP A 38 4.13 1.03 -11.42
N ILE A 39 5.39 1.00 -11.88
CA ILE A 39 6.57 1.07 -10.99
C ILE A 39 6.54 2.38 -10.17
N TYR A 40 6.24 3.50 -10.81
CA TYR A 40 6.09 4.78 -10.12
C TYR A 40 4.93 4.75 -9.10
N ARG A 41 3.78 4.20 -9.48
CA ARG A 41 2.61 4.07 -8.62
C ARG A 41 2.92 3.25 -7.37
N LEU A 42 3.56 2.09 -7.53
CA LEU A 42 3.93 1.20 -6.42
C LEU A 42 4.92 1.85 -5.45
N ARG A 43 5.93 2.56 -5.97
CA ARG A 43 6.86 3.33 -5.13
C ARG A 43 6.14 4.40 -4.33
N ARG A 44 5.27 5.16 -4.99
CA ARG A 44 4.48 6.22 -4.35
C ARG A 44 3.53 5.67 -3.28
N GLN A 45 2.90 4.53 -3.55
CA GLN A 45 2.08 3.79 -2.59
C GLN A 45 2.87 3.41 -1.34
N LYS A 46 4.09 2.87 -1.52
CA LYS A 46 4.99 2.56 -0.40
C LYS A 46 5.37 3.80 0.40
N GLU A 47 5.74 4.88 -0.27
CA GLU A 47 6.08 6.17 0.37
C GLU A 47 4.91 6.71 1.21
N ILE A 48 3.69 6.70 0.67
CA ILE A 48 2.49 7.17 1.39
C ILE A 48 2.22 6.29 2.61
N SER A 49 2.27 4.97 2.45
CA SER A 49 2.04 4.02 3.55
C SER A 49 3.04 4.24 4.69
N GLN A 50 4.33 4.43 4.36
CA GLN A 50 5.38 4.69 5.35
C GLN A 50 5.20 6.05 6.02
N ALA A 51 4.92 7.10 5.24
CA ALA A 51 4.73 8.45 5.77
C ALA A 51 3.52 8.52 6.72
N LEU A 52 2.39 7.93 6.33
CA LEU A 52 1.20 7.87 7.19
C LEU A 52 1.46 7.05 8.45
N GLY A 53 2.15 5.91 8.34
CA GLY A 53 2.53 5.10 9.51
C GLY A 53 3.37 5.90 10.50
N ASN A 54 4.35 6.66 10.01
CA ASN A 54 5.17 7.54 10.83
C ASN A 54 4.38 8.68 11.47
N ILE A 55 3.38 9.24 10.78
CA ILE A 55 2.52 10.31 11.30
C ILE A 55 1.66 9.80 12.46
N LEU A 56 1.08 8.60 12.30
CA LEU A 56 0.24 7.97 13.32
C LEU A 56 1.08 7.54 14.53
N ALA A 57 2.24 6.93 14.30
CA ALA A 57 3.15 6.48 15.37
C ALA A 57 3.64 7.64 16.25
N LYS A 58 3.81 8.84 15.69
CA LYS A 58 4.21 10.04 16.44
C LYS A 58 3.07 10.67 17.25
N GLN A 59 1.83 10.18 17.12
CA GLN A 59 0.62 10.70 17.78
C GLN A 59 0.48 12.24 17.70
N THR A 60 0.80 12.81 16.54
CA THR A 60 0.81 14.28 16.33
C THR A 60 -0.60 14.91 16.28
N LEU A 61 -1.65 14.12 16.52
CA LEU A 61 -3.05 14.49 16.36
C LEU A 61 -3.71 14.59 17.73
N PRO A 62 -4.59 15.58 17.95
CA PRO A 62 -5.30 15.71 19.21
C PRO A 62 -6.22 14.51 19.42
N ILE A 63 -6.01 13.81 20.52
CA ILE A 63 -6.91 12.75 20.97
C ILE A 63 -8.08 13.45 21.67
N GLY A 64 -9.24 13.46 21.00
CA GLY A 64 -10.46 14.04 21.56
C GLY A 64 -11.04 13.17 22.68
N ARG A 65 -12.05 13.69 23.39
CA ARG A 65 -12.75 12.96 24.46
C ARG A 65 -13.62 11.79 23.97
N ASP A 66 -13.86 11.73 22.66
CA ASP A 66 -14.78 10.76 22.04
C ASP A 66 -14.15 9.39 21.78
N ILE A 67 -12.83 9.25 21.95
CA ILE A 67 -12.10 8.02 21.65
C ILE A 67 -11.06 7.73 22.74
N ASP A 68 -10.94 6.46 23.10
CA ASP A 68 -9.91 6.00 24.02
C ASP A 68 -8.52 6.12 23.36
N PRO A 69 -7.53 6.77 24.02
CA PRO A 69 -6.16 6.82 23.54
C PRO A 69 -5.61 5.45 23.10
N GLN A 70 -5.93 4.37 23.82
CA GLN A 70 -5.47 3.01 23.48
C GLN A 70 -5.98 2.56 22.11
N THR A 71 -7.21 2.96 21.74
CA THR A 71 -7.77 2.64 20.42
C THR A 71 -7.03 3.39 19.32
N VAL A 72 -6.61 4.64 19.56
CA VAL A 72 -5.83 5.45 18.59
C VAL A 72 -4.43 4.88 18.40
N GLU A 73 -3.79 4.45 19.48
CA GLU A 73 -2.48 3.78 19.45
C GLU A 73 -2.53 2.43 18.72
N GLY A 74 -3.66 1.72 18.82
CA GLY A 74 -3.91 0.47 18.13
C GLY A 74 -4.19 0.60 16.62
N ILE A 75 -4.18 1.82 16.05
CA ILE A 75 -4.39 2.04 14.61
C ILE A 75 -3.11 1.76 13.83
N GLY A 76 -3.14 0.71 13.02
CA GLY A 76 -2.09 0.36 12.06
C GLY A 76 -2.53 0.55 10.60
N ILE A 77 -1.57 0.77 9.71
CA ILE A 77 -1.80 0.78 8.26
C ILE A 77 -1.31 -0.53 7.69
N ILE A 78 -2.19 -1.26 7.01
CA ILE A 78 -1.86 -2.54 6.38
C ILE A 78 -1.41 -2.32 4.94
N GLU A 79 -2.25 -1.65 4.17
CA GLU A 79 -2.03 -1.43 2.76
C GLU A 79 -2.54 -0.06 2.33
N THR A 80 -1.99 0.46 1.24
CA THR A 80 -2.48 1.71 0.63
C THR A 80 -2.60 1.48 -0.86
N THR A 81 -3.80 1.39 -1.40
CA THR A 81 -4.00 1.26 -2.84
C THR A 81 -4.15 2.64 -3.47
N LEU A 82 -3.44 2.88 -4.57
CA LEU A 82 -3.46 4.16 -5.26
C LEU A 82 -4.21 4.02 -6.59
N SER A 83 -5.05 5.00 -6.92
CA SER A 83 -5.71 5.07 -8.22
C SER A 83 -4.70 5.19 -9.36
N THR A 84 -5.09 4.83 -10.59
CA THR A 84 -4.28 4.91 -11.82
C THR A 84 -3.68 6.30 -12.02
N ASP A 85 -4.46 7.34 -11.72
CA ASP A 85 -4.06 8.74 -11.87
C ASP A 85 -3.26 9.28 -10.68
N CYS A 86 -3.06 8.46 -9.65
CA CYS A 86 -2.35 8.82 -8.42
C CYS A 86 -2.97 9.99 -7.61
N SER A 87 -4.23 10.32 -7.87
CA SER A 87 -4.97 11.43 -7.22
C SER A 87 -5.75 11.01 -5.96
N HIS A 88 -6.11 9.72 -5.87
CA HIS A 88 -6.88 9.15 -4.78
C HIS A 88 -6.12 7.95 -4.21
N ALA A 89 -5.99 7.90 -2.88
CA ALA A 89 -5.37 6.82 -2.14
C ALA A 89 -6.40 6.21 -1.18
N LYS A 90 -6.61 4.90 -1.30
CA LYS A 90 -7.45 4.11 -0.40
C LYS A 90 -6.54 3.36 0.56
N VAL A 91 -6.65 3.68 1.84
CA VAL A 91 -5.80 3.18 2.91
C VAL A 91 -6.57 2.12 3.69
N GLY A 92 -6.07 0.89 3.65
CA GLY A 92 -6.52 -0.21 4.50
C GLY A 92 -5.93 -0.06 5.89
N VAL A 93 -6.79 0.10 6.90
CA VAL A 93 -6.40 0.30 8.29
C VAL A 93 -6.82 -0.88 9.16
N HIS A 94 -5.93 -1.28 10.05
CA HIS A 94 -6.21 -2.19 11.15
C HIS A 94 -6.46 -1.34 12.40
N VAL A 95 -7.49 -1.65 13.18
CA VAL A 95 -7.68 -1.06 14.50
C VAL A 95 -7.77 -2.21 15.49
N ALA A 96 -6.87 -2.23 16.47
CA ALA A 96 -6.91 -3.24 17.52
C ALA A 96 -8.17 -3.05 18.39
N GLY A 97 -8.78 -4.16 18.80
CA GLY A 97 -9.91 -4.17 19.72
C GLY A 97 -11.25 -4.55 19.10
N ASP A 98 -12.32 -4.26 19.83
CA ASP A 98 -13.68 -4.70 19.52
C ASP A 98 -14.24 -4.01 18.26
N PRO A 99 -15.25 -4.60 17.58
CA PRO A 99 -15.89 -3.98 16.42
C PRO A 99 -16.41 -2.56 16.68
N PHE A 100 -16.79 -2.26 17.93
CA PHE A 100 -17.17 -0.91 18.34
C PHE A 100 -15.98 0.06 18.33
N GLN A 101 -14.85 -0.34 18.92
CA GLN A 101 -13.59 0.44 18.90
C GLN A 101 -13.07 0.61 17.47
N GLN A 102 -13.17 -0.42 16.62
CA GLN A 102 -12.80 -0.33 15.21
C GLN A 102 -13.60 0.74 14.46
N ARG A 103 -14.92 0.81 14.68
CA ARG A 103 -15.78 1.85 14.10
C ARG A 103 -15.43 3.24 14.63
N GLN A 104 -15.15 3.36 15.92
CA GLN A 104 -14.72 4.63 16.52
C GLN A 104 -13.37 5.09 15.96
N GLY A 105 -12.38 4.21 15.87
CA GLY A 105 -11.08 4.49 15.27
C GLY A 105 -11.19 4.93 13.81
N LEU A 106 -12.02 4.25 13.01
CA LEU A 106 -12.27 4.67 11.63
C LEU A 106 -12.95 6.04 11.56
N SER A 107 -13.96 6.29 12.40
CA SER A 107 -14.64 7.58 12.48
C SER A 107 -13.67 8.71 12.88
N TRP A 108 -12.76 8.43 13.81
CA TRP A 108 -11.72 9.37 14.23
C TRP A 108 -10.75 9.68 13.08
N LEU A 109 -10.30 8.69 12.31
CA LEU A 109 -9.48 8.90 11.11
C LEU A 109 -10.19 9.78 10.08
N LEU A 110 -11.48 9.50 9.83
CA LEU A 110 -12.27 10.26 8.87
C LEU A 110 -12.42 11.73 9.30
N LYS A 111 -12.69 11.99 10.59
CA LYS A 111 -12.73 13.35 11.16
C LYS A 111 -11.40 14.09 10.95
N HIS A 112 -10.27 13.40 11.06
CA HIS A 112 -8.93 13.99 10.97
C HIS A 112 -8.29 13.95 9.56
N THR A 113 -9.02 13.49 8.54
CA THR A 113 -8.50 13.32 7.16
C THR A 113 -7.82 14.56 6.61
N LYS A 114 -8.39 15.76 6.82
CA LYS A 114 -7.80 17.03 6.34
C LYS A 114 -6.43 17.30 6.98
N ARG A 115 -6.32 17.06 8.29
CA ARG A 115 -5.07 17.25 9.03
C ARG A 115 -4.04 16.20 8.65
N LEU A 116 -4.44 14.94 8.53
CA LEU A 116 -3.57 13.86 8.03
C LEU A 116 -3.03 14.16 6.65
N ARG A 117 -3.87 14.66 5.74
CA ARG A 117 -3.43 15.08 4.40
C ARG A 117 -2.42 16.23 4.44
N PHE A 118 -2.61 17.20 5.33
CA PHE A 118 -1.65 18.29 5.53
C PHE A 118 -0.30 17.78 6.04
N LEU A 119 -0.29 16.92 7.06
CA LEU A 119 0.93 16.30 7.59
C LEU A 119 1.61 15.43 6.52
N LEU A 120 0.84 14.71 5.72
CA LEU A 120 1.34 13.95 4.59
C LEU A 120 1.96 14.85 3.53
N ALA A 121 1.37 16.03 3.26
CA ALA A 121 1.94 17.03 2.36
C ALA A 121 3.28 17.57 2.86
N GLN A 122 3.42 17.77 4.17
CA GLN A 122 4.69 18.16 4.78
C GLN A 122 5.74 17.04 4.65
N ALA A 123 5.35 15.79 4.92
CA ALA A 123 6.24 14.63 4.76
C ALA A 123 6.65 14.37 3.30
N LEU A 124 5.76 14.67 2.36
CA LEU A 124 5.96 14.51 0.92
C LEU A 124 6.21 15.85 0.21
N SER A 125 6.90 16.79 0.85
CA SER A 125 7.15 18.15 0.33
C SER A 125 7.84 18.18 -1.04
N HIS A 126 8.62 17.14 -1.37
CA HIS A 126 9.27 16.96 -2.65
C HIS A 126 8.32 16.56 -3.80
N ARG A 127 7.04 16.26 -3.52
CA ARG A 127 6.04 15.87 -4.51
C ARG A 127 5.09 17.04 -4.79
N LYS A 128 4.73 17.23 -6.06
CA LYS A 128 3.81 18.29 -6.50
C LYS A 128 2.36 18.06 -6.09
N ASN A 129 1.95 16.80 -5.90
CA ASN A 129 0.56 16.44 -5.62
C ASN A 129 0.50 15.48 -4.42
N VAL A 130 -0.48 15.69 -3.55
CA VAL A 130 -0.78 14.85 -2.40
C VAL A 130 -2.18 14.27 -2.62
N PRO A 131 -2.30 12.94 -2.71
CA PRO A 131 -3.58 12.32 -3.00
C PRO A 131 -4.60 12.60 -1.90
N THR A 132 -5.87 12.58 -2.28
CA THR A 132 -6.96 12.50 -1.31
C THR A 132 -6.94 11.13 -0.65
N LEU A 133 -7.23 11.09 0.65
CA LEU A 133 -7.19 9.86 1.44
C LEU A 133 -8.62 9.36 1.68
N SER A 134 -8.85 8.08 1.46
CA SER A 134 -10.02 7.35 1.94
C SER A 134 -9.56 6.19 2.81
N PHE A 135 -10.29 5.93 3.90
CA PHE A 135 -9.93 4.89 4.86
C PHE A 135 -10.95 3.75 4.81
N VAL A 136 -10.47 2.52 4.84
CA VAL A 136 -11.30 1.32 4.90
C VAL A 136 -10.74 0.38 5.97
N LEU A 137 -11.61 -0.15 6.82
CA LEU A 137 -11.24 -1.17 7.78
C LEU A 137 -10.85 -2.43 7.03
N HIS A 138 -9.64 -2.89 7.26
CA HIS A 138 -9.12 -4.11 6.67
C HIS A 138 -9.29 -5.26 7.66
N ASN A 139 -10.30 -6.09 7.41
CA ASN A 139 -10.56 -7.25 8.24
C ASN A 139 -9.65 -8.39 7.77
N ILE A 140 -8.66 -8.75 8.59
CA ILE A 140 -7.65 -9.76 8.24
C ILE A 140 -8.30 -11.12 7.94
N MET A 141 -9.47 -11.41 8.52
CA MET A 141 -10.22 -12.66 8.27
C MET A 141 -10.83 -12.73 6.86
N ASP A 142 -11.23 -11.61 6.27
CA ASP A 142 -11.90 -11.61 4.95
C ASP A 142 -10.91 -11.88 3.81
N GLN A 143 -9.62 -11.56 4.01
CA GLN A 143 -8.59 -11.75 2.99
C GLN A 143 -8.22 -13.22 2.78
N ALA A 144 -8.37 -14.06 3.81
CA ALA A 144 -8.19 -15.51 3.70
C ALA A 144 -9.35 -16.20 2.96
N ALA A 145 -10.55 -15.63 3.00
CA ALA A 145 -11.73 -16.17 2.33
C ALA A 145 -11.80 -15.81 0.83
N ALA A 146 -11.07 -14.77 0.39
CA ALA A 146 -11.08 -14.28 -0.99
C ALA A 146 -10.09 -15.00 -1.94
N ALA A 147 -9.30 -15.96 -1.45
CA ALA A 147 -8.49 -16.81 -2.33
C ALA A 147 -9.44 -17.64 -3.23
N PRO A 148 -9.25 -17.64 -4.57
CA PRO A 148 -10.17 -18.34 -5.47
C PRO A 148 -10.10 -19.83 -5.14
N ARG A 149 -11.21 -20.38 -4.65
CA ARG A 149 -11.46 -21.82 -4.69
C ARG A 149 -11.38 -22.22 -6.16
N ALA A 150 -10.23 -22.77 -6.57
CA ALA A 150 -10.06 -23.38 -7.87
C ALA A 150 -11.20 -24.38 -8.05
N ARG A 151 -12.08 -24.11 -9.01
CA ARG A 151 -13.15 -25.04 -9.36
C ARG A 151 -12.46 -26.25 -9.98
N GLY A 152 -12.62 -27.40 -9.32
CA GLY A 152 -12.25 -28.71 -9.86
C GLY A 152 -13.17 -29.12 -11.00
#